data_AF-K9AH67-F1
#
_entry.id   AF-K9AH67-F1
#
_cell.length_a   1.000
_cell.length_b   1.000
_cell.length_c   1.000
_cell.angle_alpha   90.00
_cell.angle_beta   90.00
_cell.angle_gamma   90.00
#
_symmetry.space_group_name_H-M   'P 1'
#
loop_
_entity.id
_entity.type
_entity.pdbx_description
1 polymer ?
#
loop_
_entity_poly.entity_id
_entity_poly.type
_entity_poly.pdbx_seq_one_letter_code
_entity_poly.pdbx_strand_id
1 'polypeptide(L)'
;MIISIEEGRNALRVDGDYNDDIIKPLIESIPEYLYLTTGHDWDDGKETHPLAKTTAKFVLQLWFDPQTDDSIRLKRTIDGLLVSLTALGRTQNG
;
A
#
# COMPACT_ATOMS: atom_id res chain seq x y z
N MET A 1 10.04 -0.50 -5.74
CA MET A 1 8.70 -1.00 -5.39
C MET A 1 8.57 -1.13 -3.89
N ILE A 2 7.50 -0.58 -3.32
CA ILE A 2 7.21 -0.62 -1.88
C ILE A 2 6.97 -2.05 -1.36
N ILE A 3 6.27 -2.89 -2.13
CA ILE A 3 6.07 -4.31 -1.86
C ILE A 3 6.31 -5.13 -3.13
N SER A 4 6.81 -6.37 -2.98
CA SER A 4 6.96 -7.30 -4.11
C SER A 4 5.64 -7.96 -4.50
N ILE A 5 5.59 -8.59 -5.67
CA ILE A 5 4.41 -9.37 -6.09
C ILE A 5 4.14 -10.56 -5.16
N GLU A 6 5.19 -11.19 -4.64
CA GLU A 6 5.08 -12.26 -3.65
C GLU A 6 4.48 -11.74 -2.34
N GLU A 7 4.94 -10.59 -1.85
CA GLU A 7 4.35 -9.95 -0.68
C GLU A 7 2.89 -9.55 -0.90
N GLY A 8 2.55 -9.10 -2.11
CA GLY A 8 1.18 -8.78 -2.49
C GLY A 8 0.27 -10.01 -2.48
N ARG A 9 0.70 -11.12 -3.08
CA ARG A 9 -0.03 -12.40 -3.03
C ARG A 9 -0.27 -12.88 -1.61
N ASN A 10 0.78 -12.84 -0.78
CA ASN A 10 0.70 -13.18 0.64
C ASN A 10 -0.31 -12.29 1.39
N ALA A 11 -0.32 -10.97 1.10
CA ALA A 11 -1.28 -10.04 1.71
C ALA A 11 -2.72 -10.33 1.28
N LEU A 12 -2.93 -10.73 0.03
CA LEU A 12 -4.24 -11.07 -0.53
C LEU A 12 -4.69 -12.50 -0.20
N ARG A 13 -3.81 -13.33 0.38
CA ARG A 13 -4.04 -14.76 0.64
C ARG A 13 -4.44 -15.53 -0.63
N VAL A 14 -3.80 -15.18 -1.74
CA VAL A 14 -3.97 -15.87 -3.02
C VAL A 14 -2.78 -16.79 -3.27
N ASP A 15 -3.08 -18.01 -3.71
CA ASP A 15 -2.07 -18.99 -4.10
C ASP A 15 -1.86 -18.98 -5.62
N GLY A 16 -0.63 -19.25 -6.05
CA GLY A 16 -0.27 -19.27 -7.48
C GLY A 16 -0.10 -17.87 -8.09
N ASP A 17 -0.03 -17.80 -9.41
CA ASP A 17 0.24 -16.60 -10.21
C ASP A 17 -0.93 -16.18 -11.11
N TYR A 18 -2.07 -16.87 -11.04
CA TYR A 18 -3.26 -16.60 -11.87
C TYR A 18 -3.78 -15.16 -11.78
N ASN A 19 -3.58 -14.51 -10.64
CA ASN A 19 -4.03 -13.14 -10.40
C ASN A 19 -2.93 -12.11 -10.63
N ASP A 20 -1.72 -12.50 -11.02
CA ASP A 20 -0.56 -11.59 -11.12
C ASP A 20 -0.80 -10.48 -12.14
N ASP A 21 -1.54 -10.76 -13.23
CA ASP A 21 -1.92 -9.75 -14.23
C ASP A 21 -2.86 -8.67 -13.67
N ILE A 22 -3.57 -8.96 -12.58
CA ILE A 22 -4.42 -8.01 -11.86
C ILE A 22 -3.64 -7.35 -10.71
N ILE A 23 -2.88 -8.13 -9.95
CA ILE A 23 -2.15 -7.69 -8.76
C ILE A 23 -1.01 -6.74 -9.13
N LYS A 24 -0.27 -7.03 -10.21
CA LYS A 24 0.91 -6.26 -10.59
C LYS A 24 0.58 -4.79 -10.90
N PRO A 25 -0.41 -4.46 -11.75
CA PRO A 25 -0.80 -3.07 -11.99
C PRO A 25 -1.23 -2.33 -10.71
N LEU A 26 -1.91 -3.02 -9.79
CA LEU A 26 -2.29 -2.45 -8.50
C LEU A 26 -1.05 -2.10 -7.67
N ILE A 27 -0.10 -3.03 -7.53
CA ILE A 27 1.15 -2.79 -6.79
C ILE A 27 1.95 -1.64 -7.42
N GLU A 28 2.06 -1.60 -8.74
CA GLU A 28 2.78 -0.55 -9.46
C GLU A 28 2.15 0.84 -9.28
N SER A 29 0.84 0.91 -9.00
CA SER A 29 0.11 2.16 -8.74
C SER A 29 0.22 2.67 -7.29
N ILE A 30 0.58 1.81 -6.33
CA ILE A 30 0.63 2.18 -4.91
C ILE A 30 1.67 3.28 -4.60
N PRO A 31 2.91 3.24 -5.12
CA PRO A 31 3.92 4.26 -4.84
C PRO A 31 3.42 5.68 -5.17
N GLU A 32 2.84 5.86 -6.36
CA GLU A 32 2.30 7.16 -6.78
C GLU A 32 1.12 7.59 -5.90
N TYR A 33 0.22 6.67 -5.56
CA TYR A 33 -0.88 6.96 -4.63
C TYR A 33 -0.38 7.43 -3.26
N LEU A 34 0.62 6.76 -2.68
CA LEU A 34 1.19 7.16 -1.40
C LEU A 34 1.92 8.51 -1.50
N TYR A 35 2.64 8.76 -2.60
CA TYR A 35 3.27 10.06 -2.85
C TYR A 35 2.23 11.19 -2.90
N LEU A 36 1.16 11.02 -3.69
CA LEU A 36 0.11 12.04 -3.86
C LEU A 36 -0.66 12.31 -2.55
N THR A 37 -0.86 11.29 -1.72
CA THR A 37 -1.63 11.41 -0.48
C THR A 37 -0.82 11.89 0.71
N THR A 38 0.49 11.61 0.74
CA THR A 38 1.36 11.91 1.89
C THR A 38 2.39 13.01 1.62
N GLY A 39 2.67 13.31 0.36
CA GLY A 39 3.67 14.28 -0.07
C GLY A 39 5.12 13.82 0.09
N HIS A 40 5.36 12.52 0.27
CA HIS A 40 6.70 11.93 0.44
C HIS A 40 6.86 10.70 -0.44
N ASP A 41 8.05 10.54 -1.01
CA ASP A 41 8.41 9.37 -1.82
C ASP A 41 8.80 8.21 -0.91
N TRP A 42 7.96 7.17 -0.86
CA TRP A 42 8.19 5.97 -0.06
C TRP A 42 8.88 4.85 -0.84
N ASP A 43 9.20 5.09 -2.11
CA ASP A 43 9.87 4.15 -3.03
C ASP A 43 11.22 4.68 -3.52
N ASP A 44 11.97 5.35 -2.65
CA ASP A 44 13.22 6.05 -2.96
C ASP A 44 14.45 5.15 -3.22
N GLY A 45 14.25 3.83 -3.30
CA GLY A 45 15.31 2.84 -3.49
C GLY A 45 16.15 2.55 -2.24
N LYS A 46 15.90 3.23 -1.12
CA LYS A 46 16.38 2.83 0.21
C LYS A 46 15.27 2.03 0.88
N GLU A 47 15.61 1.29 1.93
CA GLU A 47 14.70 0.39 2.60
C GLU A 47 13.35 1.08 2.94
N THR A 48 12.27 0.67 2.28
CA THR A 48 10.97 1.32 2.47
C THR A 48 10.49 1.18 3.91
N HIS A 49 10.06 2.30 4.50
CA HIS A 49 9.61 2.35 5.88
C HIS A 49 8.53 1.29 6.17
N PRO A 50 8.60 0.54 7.29
CA PRO A 50 7.65 -0.54 7.59
C PRO A 50 6.18 -0.13 7.58
N LEU A 51 5.90 1.11 8.00
CA LEU A 51 4.55 1.67 7.95
C LEU A 51 4.04 1.83 6.51
N ALA A 52 4.90 2.29 5.59
CA ALA A 52 4.54 2.44 4.18
C ALA A 52 4.29 1.08 3.52
N LYS A 53 5.10 0.06 3.83
CA LYS A 53 4.86 -1.34 3.41
C LYS A 53 3.52 -1.87 3.92
N THR A 54 3.18 -1.57 5.17
CA THR A 54 1.90 -2.00 5.78
C THR A 54 0.71 -1.32 5.12
N THR A 55 0.78 0.00 4.94
CA THR A 55 -0.24 0.77 4.23
C THR A 55 -0.42 0.26 2.80
N ALA A 56 0.67 -0.02 2.08
CA ALA A 56 0.63 -0.60 0.74
C ALA A 56 -0.15 -1.93 0.70
N LYS A 57 0.09 -2.83 1.66
CA LYS A 57 -0.63 -4.12 1.74
C LYS A 57 -2.14 -3.91 1.96
N PHE A 58 -2.54 -2.96 2.80
CA PHE A 58 -3.96 -2.66 3.03
C PHE A 58 -4.62 -1.97 1.84
N VAL A 59 -3.91 -1.06 1.17
CA VAL A 59 -4.39 -0.45 -0.09
C VAL A 59 -4.59 -1.52 -1.15
N LEU A 60 -3.65 -2.44 -1.31
CA LEU A 60 -3.78 -3.57 -2.23
C LEU A 60 -5.01 -4.43 -1.91
N GLN A 61 -5.21 -4.79 -0.64
CA GLN A 61 -6.40 -5.54 -0.21
C GLN A 61 -7.70 -4.83 -0.55
N LEU A 62 -7.78 -3.51 -0.29
CA LEU A 62 -8.96 -2.71 -0.59
C LEU A 62 -9.23 -2.62 -2.10
N TRP A 63 -8.19 -2.47 -2.92
CA TRP A 63 -8.33 -2.33 -4.38
C TRP A 63 -8.63 -3.65 -5.08
N PHE A 64 -8.12 -4.76 -4.57
CA PHE A 64 -8.29 -6.08 -5.18
C PHE A 64 -9.71 -6.62 -5.02
N ASP A 65 -10.33 -6.45 -3.85
CA ASP A 65 -11.73 -6.87 -3.62
C ASP A 65 -12.48 -5.92 -2.67
N PRO A 66 -13.10 -4.84 -3.18
CA PRO A 66 -13.73 -3.82 -2.35
C PRO A 66 -15.11 -4.22 -1.81
N GLN A 67 -15.65 -5.42 -2.07
CA GLN A 67 -17.09 -5.70 -1.94
C GLN A 67 -17.60 -6.10 -0.54
N THR A 68 -16.77 -6.07 0.50
CA THR A 68 -17.15 -6.52 1.85
C THR A 68 -17.38 -5.35 2.83
N ASP A 69 -18.18 -5.56 3.89
CA ASP A 69 -18.30 -4.61 5.00
C ASP A 69 -16.93 -4.32 5.68
N ASP A 70 -16.02 -5.29 5.60
CA ASP A 70 -14.65 -5.16 6.07
C ASP A 70 -13.86 -4.10 5.27
N SER A 71 -14.21 -3.86 4.00
CA SER A 71 -13.62 -2.79 3.19
C SER A 71 -13.84 -1.39 3.78
N ILE A 72 -14.98 -1.15 4.45
CA ILE A 72 -15.26 0.15 5.09
C ILE A 72 -14.33 0.35 6.29
N ARG A 73 -14.12 -0.70 7.09
CA ARG A 73 -13.20 -0.67 8.24
C ARG A 73 -11.76 -0.52 7.76
N LEU A 74 -11.38 -1.29 6.73
CA LEU A 74 -10.07 -1.23 6.11
C LEU A 74 -9.77 0.16 5.56
N LYS A 75 -10.72 0.80 4.88
CA LYS A 75 -10.59 2.18 4.39
C LYS A 75 -10.30 3.15 5.55
N ARG A 76 -11.03 3.07 6.66
CA ARG A 76 -10.78 3.93 7.84
C ARG A 76 -9.40 3.71 8.42
N THR A 77 -8.92 2.47 8.46
CA THR A 77 -7.56 2.15 8.87
C THR A 77 -6.53 2.78 7.92
N ILE A 78 -6.74 2.67 6.60
CA ILE A 78 -5.88 3.30 5.59
C ILE A 78 -5.85 4.82 5.78
N ASP A 79 -7.01 5.47 5.96
CA ASP A 79 -7.10 6.92 6.16
C ASP A 79 -6.23 7.36 7.37
N GLY A 80 -6.27 6.62 8.49
CA GLY A 80 -5.43 6.89 9.66
C GLY A 80 -3.93 6.64 9.45
N LEU A 81 -3.59 5.61 8.68
CA LEU A 81 -2.19 5.32 8.30
C LEU A 81 -1.63 6.41 7.39
N LEU A 82 -2.41 6.93 6.45
CA LEU A 82 -2.00 8.02 5.58
C LEU A 82 -1.71 9.29 6.38
N VAL A 83 -2.52 9.63 7.38
CA VAL A 83 -2.23 10.76 8.29
C VAL A 83 -0.88 10.56 9.01
N SER A 84 -0.63 9.34 9.48
CA SER A 84 0.62 9.00 10.18
C SER A 84 1.84 9.07 9.26
N LEU A 85 1.71 8.58 8.02
CA LEU A 85 2.75 8.68 6.99
C LEU A 85 3.02 10.14 6.61
N THR A 86 1.99 10.97 6.44
CA THR A 86 2.16 12.40 6.18
C THR A 86 2.95 13.09 7.29
N ALA A 87 2.67 12.78 8.56
CA ALA A 87 3.44 13.32 9.68
C ALA A 87 4.90 12.86 9.63
N LEU A 88 5.14 11.57 9.37
CA LEU A 88 6.48 10.99 9.27
C LEU A 88 7.29 11.53 8.08
N GLY A 89 6.66 11.70 6.92
CA GLY A 89 7.32 12.27 5.73
C GLY A 89 7.77 13.72 5.96
N ARG A 90 7.00 14.50 6.72
CA ARG A 90 7.40 15.86 7.13
C ARG A 90 8.62 15.87 8.05
N THR A 91 8.72 14.91 8.97
CA THR A 91 9.88 14.82 9.88
C THR A 91 11.16 14.35 9.20
N GLN A 92 11.07 13.65 8.06
CA GLN A 92 12.24 13.21 7.30
C GLN A 92 12.74 14.27 6.31
N ASN A 93 11.88 15.22 5.92
CA ASN A 93 12.21 16.31 5.00
C ASN A 93 12.71 17.59 5.72
N GLY A 94 12.69 17.64 7.05
CA GLY A 94 13.13 18.78 7.87
C GLY A 94 14.40 18.47 8.65
#